data_AF-A0A8T4ZAH7-F1
#
_entry.id   AF-A0A8T4ZAH7-F1
#
_cell.length_a   1.000
_cell.length_b   1.000
_cell.length_c   1.000
_cell.angle_alpha   90.00
_cell.angle_beta   90.00
_cell.angle_gamma   90.00
#
_symmetry.space_group_name_H-M   'P 1'
#
loop_
_entity.id
_entity.type
_entity.pdbx_description
1 polymer ?
#
loop_
_entity_poly.entity_id
_entity_poly.type
_entity_poly.pdbx_seq_one_letter_code
_entity_poly.pdbx_strand_id
1 'polypeptide(L)'
;MGGVSHLRLTVLVEDSKSNERFNLTAKHGLSLLAEVMRGSLKLRILIDTGPPVDSALKNAYAIGIDLKNIDAIFITHGHYDHTGGLLEFLKANDHPTPVVAHPQIFRPILMLKPKLRYVGTTFDESTLRANGGMPILSRGPVDIMDGVSTSGEIVRETPFEEVSGYWTYLS
;
A
#
# COMPACT_ATOMS: atom_id res chain seq x y z
N MET A 1 -23.53 -12.28 15.46
CA MET A 1 -22.42 -12.24 14.50
C MET A 1 -21.22 -11.62 15.21
N GLY A 2 -20.12 -12.35 15.37
CA GLY A 2 -18.93 -11.84 16.06
C GLY A 2 -18.05 -11.04 15.10
N GLY A 3 -17.68 -9.82 15.47
CA GLY A 3 -16.77 -8.97 14.69
C GLY A 3 -15.33 -9.46 14.70
N VAL A 4 -14.41 -8.63 14.20
CA VAL A 4 -12.96 -8.84 14.33
C VAL A 4 -12.60 -9.02 15.81
N SER A 5 -11.95 -10.15 16.14
CA SER A 5 -11.55 -10.46 17.51
C SER A 5 -10.19 -9.90 17.89
N HIS A 6 -9.31 -9.69 16.90
CA HIS A 6 -8.00 -9.09 17.10
C HIS A 6 -7.51 -8.38 15.84
N LEU A 7 -6.86 -7.23 16.01
CA LEU A 7 -6.15 -6.50 14.97
C LEU A 7 -4.76 -6.14 15.49
N ARG A 8 -3.73 -6.52 14.74
CA ARG A 8 -2.35 -6.05 14.92
C ARG A 8 -1.92 -5.26 13.70
N LEU A 9 -1.45 -4.04 13.91
CA LEU A 9 -0.79 -3.24 12.88
C LEU A 9 0.71 -3.18 13.19
N THR A 10 1.53 -3.53 12.21
CA THR A 10 2.98 -3.37 12.28
C THR A 10 3.42 -2.35 11.25
N VAL A 11 4.08 -1.29 11.71
CA VAL A 11 4.69 -0.29 10.82
C VAL A 11 5.98 -0.87 10.25
N LEU A 12 6.01 -1.09 8.93
CA LEU A 12 7.19 -1.60 8.22
C LEU A 12 8.07 -0.46 7.73
N VAL A 13 7.48 0.63 7.23
CA VAL A 13 8.17 1.87 6.84
C VAL A 13 7.29 3.06 7.20
N GLU A 14 7.92 4.10 7.71
CA GLU A 14 7.39 5.44 7.86
C GLU A 14 8.54 6.47 7.75
N ASP A 15 8.18 7.75 7.72
CA ASP A 15 9.09 8.89 7.58
C ASP A 15 10.09 9.02 8.73
N SER A 16 9.78 8.47 9.91
CA SER A 16 10.64 8.50 11.08
C SER A 16 11.00 7.09 11.59
N LYS A 17 11.91 7.00 12.55
CA LYS A 17 12.16 5.72 13.24
C LYS A 17 12.42 5.95 14.72
N SER A 18 12.08 4.96 15.52
CA SER A 18 12.49 4.94 16.93
C SER A 18 14.01 4.96 17.05
N ASN A 19 14.50 5.77 18.00
CA ASN A 19 15.91 5.79 18.39
C ASN A 19 16.37 4.44 18.97
N GLU A 20 15.45 3.59 19.42
CA GLU A 20 15.77 2.27 19.98
C GLU A 20 15.91 1.18 18.92
N ARG A 21 15.46 1.44 17.67
CA ARG A 21 15.48 0.47 16.57
C ARG A 21 16.51 0.87 15.52
N PHE A 22 17.78 0.70 15.87
CA PHE A 22 18.93 1.09 15.03
C PHE A 22 19.04 0.29 13.72
N ASN A 23 18.53 -0.94 13.70
CA ASN A 23 18.54 -1.83 12.54
C ASN A 23 17.41 -1.54 11.52
N LEU A 24 16.50 -0.60 11.81
CA LEU A 24 15.45 -0.19 10.88
C LEU A 24 15.82 1.07 10.13
N THR A 25 15.31 1.16 8.90
CA THR A 25 15.48 2.32 8.03
C THR A 25 14.18 3.11 7.95
N ALA A 26 14.25 4.42 8.25
CA ALA A 26 13.16 5.36 7.97
C ALA A 26 13.28 5.87 6.52
N LYS A 27 12.15 6.02 5.84
CA LYS A 27 12.07 6.60 4.48
C LYS A 27 10.73 7.30 4.32
N HIS A 28 10.73 8.39 3.56
CA HIS A 28 9.48 9.04 3.15
C HIS A 28 8.60 8.04 2.40
N GLY A 29 7.40 7.81 2.94
CA GLY A 29 6.44 6.82 2.44
C GLY A 29 5.92 5.91 3.55
N LEU A 30 4.95 5.07 3.22
CA LEU A 30 4.25 4.23 4.20
C LEU A 30 4.17 2.77 3.75
N SER A 31 4.37 1.86 4.70
CA SER A 31 3.98 0.47 4.55
C SER A 31 3.61 -0.13 5.91
N LEU A 32 2.43 -0.74 6.00
CA LEU A 32 1.90 -1.37 7.20
C LEU A 32 1.51 -2.82 6.92
N LEU A 33 1.84 -3.73 7.83
CA LEU A 33 1.26 -5.06 7.85
C LEU A 33 0.09 -5.08 8.84
N ALA A 34 -1.12 -5.36 8.35
CA ALA A 34 -2.30 -5.60 9.15
C ALA A 34 -2.55 -7.10 9.27
N GLU A 35 -2.59 -7.61 10.50
CA GLU A 35 -2.98 -8.99 10.80
C GLU A 35 -4.29 -8.97 11.57
N VAL A 36 -5.32 -9.53 10.94
CA VAL A 36 -6.68 -9.57 11.46
C VAL A 36 -7.05 -10.99 11.81
N MET A 37 -7.66 -11.18 12.98
CA MET A 37 -8.26 -12.46 13.38
C MET A 37 -9.77 -12.30 13.54
N ARG A 38 -10.51 -13.26 13.01
CA ARG A 38 -11.95 -13.40 13.24
C ARG A 38 -12.30 -14.87 13.44
N GLY A 39 -12.57 -15.25 14.69
CA GLY A 39 -12.73 -16.67 15.03
C GLY A 39 -11.45 -17.44 14.71
N SER A 40 -11.56 -18.49 13.88
CA SER A 40 -10.39 -19.25 13.39
C SER A 40 -9.79 -18.70 12.10
N LEU A 41 -10.39 -17.68 11.47
CA LEU A 41 -9.87 -17.06 10.26
C LEU A 41 -8.76 -16.06 10.62
N LYS A 42 -7.65 -16.15 9.90
CA LYS A 42 -6.55 -15.18 9.92
C LYS A 42 -6.47 -14.54 8.54
N LEU A 43 -6.31 -13.22 8.52
CA LEU A 43 -6.10 -12.42 7.33
C LEU A 43 -4.86 -11.54 7.51
N ARG A 44 -4.00 -11.48 6.51
CA ARG A 44 -2.81 -10.64 6.44
C ARG A 44 -2.92 -9.71 5.24
N ILE A 45 -3.04 -8.42 5.52
CA ILE A 45 -3.12 -7.37 4.50
C ILE A 45 -1.86 -6.51 4.59
N LEU A 46 -1.23 -6.27 3.45
CA LEU A 46 -0.22 -5.22 3.34
C LEU A 46 -0.91 -3.93 2.88
N ILE A 47 -0.80 -2.86 3.67
CA ILE A 47 -1.35 -1.54 3.36
C ILE A 47 -0.19 -0.65 2.94
N ASP A 48 -0.17 -0.26 1.67
CA ASP A 48 0.95 0.36 0.99
C ASP A 48 2.27 -0.42 1.12
N THR A 49 3.22 -0.08 0.26
CA THR A 49 4.46 -0.85 0.06
C THR A 49 5.71 0.00 0.21
N GLY A 50 5.54 1.25 0.63
CA GLY A 50 6.63 2.20 0.82
C GLY A 50 7.25 2.66 -0.50
N PRO A 51 8.33 3.44 -0.41
CA PRO A 51 9.05 3.97 -1.56
C PRO A 51 9.79 2.88 -2.33
N PRO A 52 10.28 3.20 -3.55
CA PRO A 52 11.15 2.31 -4.30
C PRO A 52 12.34 1.91 -3.44
N VAL A 53 12.82 0.68 -3.63
CA VAL A 53 13.73 -0.06 -2.75
C VAL A 53 12.97 -0.94 -1.75
N ASP A 54 13.53 -2.12 -1.48
CA ASP A 54 13.09 -3.16 -0.54
C ASP A 54 13.12 -2.73 0.95
N SER A 55 12.90 -1.45 1.27
CA SER A 55 13.00 -0.90 2.64
C SER A 55 12.01 -1.57 3.59
N ALA A 56 10.75 -1.76 3.15
CA ALA A 56 9.72 -2.43 3.96
C ALA A 56 10.00 -3.93 4.12
N LEU A 57 10.46 -4.60 3.06
CA LEU A 57 10.92 -5.99 3.11
C LEU A 57 12.08 -6.14 4.10
N LYS A 58 13.13 -5.32 3.96
CA LYS A 58 14.29 -5.31 4.86
C LYS A 58 13.90 -5.05 6.32
N ASN A 59 13.05 -4.06 6.57
CA ASN A 59 12.59 -3.77 7.92
C ASN A 59 11.77 -4.94 8.51
N ALA A 60 10.90 -5.57 7.73
CA ALA A 60 10.17 -6.76 8.16
C ALA A 60 11.11 -7.91 8.54
N TYR A 61 12.11 -8.21 7.69
CA TYR A 61 13.13 -9.21 8.02
C TYR A 61 13.92 -8.85 9.28
N ALA A 62 14.29 -7.59 9.44
CA ALA A 62 15.03 -7.10 10.61
C ALA A 62 14.24 -7.21 11.94
N ILE A 63 12.91 -7.27 11.88
CA ILE A 63 12.03 -7.51 13.05
C ILE A 63 11.47 -8.93 13.11
N GLY A 64 11.99 -9.85 12.28
CA GLY A 64 11.60 -11.27 12.29
C GLY A 64 10.22 -11.55 11.70
N ILE A 65 9.69 -10.66 10.87
CA ILE A 65 8.43 -10.85 10.15
C ILE A 65 8.73 -11.34 8.74
N ASP A 66 8.19 -12.51 8.41
CA ASP A 66 8.15 -13.01 7.04
C ASP A 66 6.94 -12.44 6.30
N LEU A 67 7.16 -11.90 5.11
CA LEU A 67 6.13 -11.29 4.26
C LEU A 67 5.61 -12.25 3.19
N LYS A 68 5.86 -13.56 3.35
CA LYS A 68 5.15 -14.61 2.62
C LYS A 68 3.72 -14.78 3.12
N ASN A 69 2.84 -15.30 2.27
CA ASN A 69 1.44 -15.57 2.59
C ASN A 69 0.69 -14.29 2.99
N ILE A 70 0.89 -13.22 2.22
CA ILE A 70 0.04 -12.03 2.29
C ILE A 70 -1.22 -12.32 1.48
N ASP A 71 -2.39 -12.23 2.13
CA ASP A 71 -3.67 -12.58 1.52
C ASP A 71 -4.16 -11.50 0.55
N ALA A 72 -3.86 -10.24 0.84
CA ALA A 72 -4.20 -9.10 -0.02
C ALA A 72 -3.25 -7.92 0.20
N ILE A 73 -3.12 -7.08 -0.83
CA ILE A 73 -2.45 -5.79 -0.75
C ILE A 73 -3.50 -4.70 -0.99
N PHE A 74 -3.51 -3.68 -0.14
CA PHE A 74 -4.32 -2.48 -0.33
C PHE A 74 -3.40 -1.29 -0.60
N ILE A 75 -3.57 -0.64 -1.75
CA ILE A 75 -2.85 0.59 -2.09
C ILE A 75 -3.79 1.78 -1.92
N THR A 76 -3.39 2.71 -1.05
CA THR A 76 -4.19 3.88 -0.72
C THR A 76 -4.29 4.86 -1.90
N HIS A 77 -3.18 5.07 -2.61
CA HIS A 77 -3.12 5.91 -3.81
C HIS A 77 -1.84 5.65 -4.63
N GLY A 78 -1.81 6.16 -5.86
CA GLY A 78 -0.76 5.86 -6.85
C GLY A 78 0.53 6.66 -6.73
N HIS A 79 0.92 7.15 -5.55
CA HIS A 79 2.23 7.80 -5.41
C HIS A 79 3.36 6.78 -5.26
N TYR A 80 4.56 7.16 -5.71
CA TYR A 80 5.75 6.30 -5.70
C TYR A 80 6.16 5.85 -4.30
N ASP A 81 5.95 6.69 -3.28
CA ASP A 81 6.28 6.46 -1.87
C ASP A 81 5.31 5.50 -1.16
N HIS A 82 4.24 5.10 -1.84
CA HIS A 82 3.27 4.09 -1.40
C HIS A 82 3.29 2.82 -2.26
N THR A 83 3.73 2.92 -3.52
CA THR A 83 3.68 1.84 -4.51
C THR A 83 5.04 1.28 -4.89
N GLY A 84 6.12 1.93 -4.49
CA GLY A 84 7.46 1.65 -4.97
C GLY A 84 8.01 0.28 -4.56
N GLY A 85 7.54 -0.28 -3.45
CA GLY A 85 7.90 -1.64 -3.02
C GLY A 85 7.07 -2.76 -3.66
N LEU A 86 5.95 -2.44 -4.33
CA LEU A 86 4.91 -3.42 -4.66
C LEU A 86 5.41 -4.61 -5.49
N LEU A 87 6.21 -4.37 -6.53
CA LEU A 87 6.71 -5.45 -7.38
C LEU A 87 7.66 -6.39 -6.63
N GLU A 88 8.47 -5.87 -5.71
CA GLU A 88 9.38 -6.69 -4.90
C GLU A 88 8.61 -7.54 -3.88
N PHE A 89 7.54 -6.99 -3.29
CA PHE A 89 6.63 -7.76 -2.45
C PHE A 89 5.96 -8.89 -3.21
N LEU A 90 5.45 -8.63 -4.41
CA LEU A 90 4.78 -9.64 -5.22
C LEU A 90 5.73 -10.77 -5.64
N LYS A 91 7.00 -10.45 -5.95
CA LYS A 91 8.03 -11.48 -6.20
C LYS A 91 8.35 -12.31 -4.97
N ALA A 92 8.33 -11.70 -3.79
CA ALA A 92 8.59 -12.37 -2.52
C ALA A 92 7.37 -13.19 -2.02
N ASN A 93 6.17 -12.85 -2.47
CA ASN A 93 4.96 -13.60 -2.17
C ASN A 93 4.79 -14.72 -3.20
N ASP A 94 5.00 -15.96 -2.76
CA ASP A 94 5.09 -17.15 -3.62
C ASP A 94 3.75 -17.56 -4.28
N HIS A 95 2.75 -16.67 -4.40
CA HIS A 95 1.45 -16.92 -5.03
C HIS A 95 0.80 -15.64 -5.62
N PRO A 96 -0.12 -15.78 -6.60
CA PRO A 96 -0.92 -14.65 -7.07
C PRO A 96 -1.63 -13.93 -5.92
N THR A 97 -1.55 -12.60 -5.91
CA THR A 97 -1.99 -11.78 -4.77
C THR A 97 -2.98 -10.73 -5.21
N PRO A 98 -4.20 -10.69 -4.64
CA PRO A 98 -5.14 -9.59 -4.83
C PRO A 98 -4.52 -8.23 -4.46
N VAL A 99 -4.61 -7.25 -5.35
CA VAL A 99 -4.17 -5.87 -5.14
C VAL A 99 -5.37 -4.95 -5.27
N VAL A 100 -5.94 -4.54 -4.14
CA VAL A 100 -7.06 -3.60 -4.07
C VAL A 100 -6.53 -2.19 -4.21
N ALA A 101 -7.03 -1.44 -5.19
CA ALA A 101 -6.60 -0.06 -5.44
C ALA A 101 -7.70 0.74 -6.13
N HIS A 102 -7.53 2.06 -6.15
CA HIS A 102 -8.38 2.94 -6.96
C HIS A 102 -8.07 2.75 -8.48
N PRO A 103 -9.06 2.83 -9.40
CA PRO A 103 -8.83 2.66 -10.84
C PRO A 103 -7.82 3.64 -11.46
N GLN A 104 -7.57 4.76 -10.80
CA GLN A 104 -6.59 5.75 -11.23
C GLN A 104 -5.19 5.55 -10.63
N ILE A 105 -4.89 4.40 -10.01
CA ILE A 105 -3.56 4.13 -9.43
C ILE A 105 -2.42 4.31 -10.44
N PHE A 106 -2.64 3.97 -11.72
CA PHE A 106 -1.62 4.05 -12.78
C PHE A 106 -1.55 5.41 -13.50
N ARG A 107 -2.38 6.39 -13.14
CA ARG A 107 -2.37 7.68 -13.83
C ARG A 107 -1.05 8.41 -13.58
N PRO A 108 -0.57 9.23 -14.54
CA PRO A 108 0.57 10.10 -14.26
C PRO A 108 0.24 11.10 -13.15
N ILE A 109 1.12 11.18 -12.15
CA ILE A 109 1.04 12.18 -11.08
C ILE A 109 2.35 12.98 -11.09
N LEU A 110 2.20 14.30 -11.28
CA LEU A 110 3.31 15.24 -11.33
C LEU A 110 3.22 16.20 -10.15
N MET A 111 4.36 16.48 -9.52
CA MET A 111 4.49 17.47 -8.46
C MET A 111 5.45 18.58 -8.91
N LEU A 112 5.10 19.84 -8.64
CA LEU A 112 5.97 20.99 -8.87
C LEU A 112 6.58 21.47 -7.55
N LYS A 113 7.81 21.05 -7.21
CA LYS A 113 8.61 21.66 -6.10
C LYS A 113 10.08 21.16 -6.08
N PRO A 114 11.10 22.00 -6.33
CA PRO A 114 11.11 23.33 -6.98
C PRO A 114 10.95 23.26 -8.51
N LYS A 115 10.97 22.05 -9.07
CA LYS A 115 10.79 21.75 -10.51
C LYS A 115 9.80 20.60 -10.66
N LEU A 116 9.28 20.41 -11.88
CA LEU A 116 8.38 19.31 -12.19
C LEU A 116 9.06 17.96 -11.93
N ARG A 117 8.38 17.07 -11.21
CA ARG A 117 8.83 15.71 -10.90
C ARG A 117 7.67 14.75 -11.09
N TYR A 118 7.97 13.57 -11.62
CA TYR A 118 7.05 12.46 -11.60
C TYR A 118 7.04 11.84 -10.21
N VAL A 119 5.86 11.72 -9.62
CA VAL A 119 5.63 11.14 -8.28
C VAL A 119 4.59 10.02 -8.32
N GLY A 120 4.16 9.58 -9.51
CA GLY A 120 3.25 8.45 -9.66
C GLY A 120 3.95 7.09 -9.53
N THR A 121 3.15 6.03 -9.58
CA THR A 121 3.60 4.64 -9.69
C THR A 121 4.46 4.41 -10.95
N THR A 122 5.60 3.75 -10.81
CA THR A 122 6.58 3.58 -11.90
C THR A 122 6.36 2.36 -12.80
N PHE A 123 5.20 1.73 -12.72
CA PHE A 123 4.82 0.53 -13.50
C PHE A 123 3.34 0.61 -13.92
N ASP A 124 2.96 -0.19 -14.90
CA ASP A 124 1.58 -0.27 -15.39
C ASP A 124 0.88 -1.54 -14.89
N GLU A 125 -0.41 -1.68 -15.23
CA GLU A 125 -1.20 -2.84 -14.85
C GLU A 125 -0.63 -4.15 -15.44
N SER A 126 -0.08 -4.10 -16.65
CA SER A 126 0.56 -5.25 -17.30
C SER A 126 1.74 -5.76 -16.48
N THR A 127 2.62 -4.85 -16.05
CA THR A 127 3.76 -5.16 -15.19
C THR A 127 3.31 -5.69 -13.84
N LEU A 128 2.27 -5.11 -13.24
CA LEU A 128 1.69 -5.60 -11.99
C LEU A 128 1.26 -7.08 -12.13
N ARG A 129 0.51 -7.39 -13.19
CA ARG A 129 0.03 -8.75 -13.48
C ARG A 129 1.17 -9.72 -13.77
N ALA A 130 2.18 -9.29 -14.53
CA ALA A 130 3.35 -10.09 -14.86
C ALA A 130 4.18 -10.48 -13.63
N ASN A 131 4.08 -9.73 -12.52
CA ASN A 131 4.75 -10.03 -11.27
C ASN A 131 3.84 -10.75 -10.25
N GLY A 132 2.65 -11.22 -10.64
CA GLY A 132 1.74 -11.98 -9.76
C GLY A 132 0.67 -11.15 -9.05
N GLY A 133 0.57 -9.85 -9.34
CA GLY A 133 -0.51 -9.01 -8.83
C GLY A 133 -1.84 -9.25 -9.55
N MET A 134 -2.92 -9.38 -8.80
CA MET A 134 -4.29 -9.47 -9.32
C MET A 134 -5.05 -8.19 -8.98
N PRO A 135 -5.06 -7.17 -9.86
CA PRO A 135 -5.67 -5.89 -9.55
C PRO A 135 -7.19 -6.01 -9.37
N ILE A 136 -7.68 -5.50 -8.25
CA ILE A 136 -9.09 -5.27 -7.93
C ILE A 136 -9.26 -3.75 -7.87
N LEU A 137 -9.57 -3.15 -9.03
CA LEU A 137 -9.68 -1.71 -9.18
C LEU A 137 -11.10 -1.26 -8.86
N SER A 138 -11.29 -0.52 -7.76
CA SER A 138 -12.60 -0.08 -7.28
C SER A 138 -12.60 1.37 -6.81
N ARG A 139 -13.63 2.13 -7.20
CA ARG A 139 -13.95 3.43 -6.58
C ARG A 139 -14.72 3.26 -5.27
N GLY A 140 -15.45 2.16 -5.12
CA GLY A 140 -16.25 1.88 -3.93
C GLY A 140 -15.52 0.98 -2.92
N PRO A 141 -16.13 0.75 -1.76
CA PRO A 141 -15.68 -0.24 -0.78
C PRO A 141 -15.46 -1.62 -1.43
N VAL A 142 -14.45 -2.34 -0.95
CA VAL A 142 -14.20 -3.74 -1.29
C VAL A 142 -14.11 -4.53 0.01
N ASP A 143 -14.97 -5.53 0.16
CA ASP A 143 -14.91 -6.49 1.26
C ASP A 143 -13.75 -7.46 1.02
N ILE A 144 -12.83 -7.55 1.98
CA ILE A 144 -11.65 -8.44 1.92
C ILE A 144 -11.92 -9.70 2.76
N MET A 145 -12.52 -9.53 3.92
CA MET A 145 -13.02 -10.57 4.80
C MET A 145 -14.28 -10.03 5.49
N ASP A 146 -15.19 -10.90 5.90
CA ASP A 146 -16.33 -10.46 6.70
C ASP A 146 -15.84 -9.61 7.91
N GLY A 147 -16.32 -8.37 8.03
CA GLY A 147 -15.89 -7.39 9.04
C GLY A 147 -14.61 -6.61 8.70
N VAL A 148 -14.05 -6.77 7.50
CA VAL A 148 -12.87 -6.05 7.00
C VAL A 148 -13.10 -5.61 5.56
N SER A 149 -13.20 -4.30 5.35
CA SER A 149 -13.46 -3.69 4.05
C SER A 149 -12.60 -2.43 3.85
N THR A 150 -12.33 -2.08 2.59
CA THR A 150 -11.80 -0.75 2.25
C THR A 150 -12.92 0.30 2.26
N SER A 151 -12.58 1.58 2.45
CA SER A 151 -13.58 2.67 2.43
C SER A 151 -14.08 3.00 1.03
N GLY A 152 -13.31 2.66 -0.01
CA GLY A 152 -13.44 3.28 -1.33
C GLY A 152 -12.90 4.71 -1.35
N GLU A 153 -13.21 5.41 -2.44
CA GLU A 153 -12.88 6.81 -2.69
C GLU A 153 -13.57 7.72 -1.68
N ILE A 154 -12.79 8.57 -1.01
CA ILE A 154 -13.30 9.61 -0.13
C ILE A 154 -13.45 10.87 -0.97
N VAL A 155 -14.70 11.24 -1.26
CA VAL A 155 -15.03 12.43 -2.06
C VAL A 155 -14.66 13.67 -1.26
N ARG A 156 -14.01 14.62 -1.93
CA ARG A 156 -13.75 15.95 -1.38
C ARG A 156 -14.97 16.82 -1.59
N GLU A 157 -15.65 17.14 -0.51
CA GLU A 157 -16.86 17.97 -0.54
C GLU A 157 -16.59 19.41 -0.10
N THR A 158 -15.42 19.67 0.51
CA THR A 158 -15.15 20.94 1.17
C THR A 158 -14.08 21.79 0.45
N PRO A 159 -14.22 23.12 0.41
CA PRO A 159 -13.27 24.00 -0.29
C PRO A 159 -11.83 23.99 0.26
N PHE A 160 -11.59 23.49 1.47
CA PHE A 160 -10.24 23.43 2.05
C PHE A 160 -9.47 22.16 1.65
N GLU A 161 -10.10 21.21 0.97
CA GLU A 161 -9.45 20.01 0.41
C GLU A 161 -8.77 20.30 -0.94
N GLU A 162 -8.36 21.56 -1.16
CA GLU A 162 -7.57 21.99 -2.30
C GLU A 162 -6.19 21.36 -2.26
N VAL A 163 -5.93 20.45 -3.21
CA VAL A 163 -4.58 19.97 -3.47
C VAL A 163 -3.86 20.97 -4.35
N SER A 164 -3.02 21.79 -3.74
CA SER A 164 -2.12 22.70 -4.46
C SER A 164 -0.81 22.01 -4.82
N GLY A 165 -0.32 22.23 -6.04
CA GLY A 165 1.01 21.79 -6.49
C GLY A 165 1.12 20.37 -7.07
N TYR A 166 0.01 19.63 -7.15
CA TYR A 166 -0.06 18.36 -7.86
C TYR A 166 -0.88 18.51 -9.15
N TRP A 167 -0.35 17.94 -10.23
CA TRP A 167 -0.98 17.94 -11.54
C TRP A 167 -1.18 16.50 -11.96
N THR A 168 -2.40 16.19 -12.38
CA THR A 168 -2.75 14.89 -12.93
C THR A 168 -3.29 15.12 -14.33
N TYR A 169 -2.70 14.46 -15.32
CA TYR A 169 -3.22 14.54 -16.68
C TYR A 169 -4.55 13.76 -16.69
N LEU A 170 -5.67 14.47 -16.89
CA LEU A 170 -6.95 13.83 -17.14
C LEU A 170 -6.95 13.49 -18.64
N SER A 171 -6.74 12.21 -18.95
CA SER A 171 -7.07 11.65 -20.27
C SER A 171 -8.51 11.17 -20.28
#